data_AF-A0A953ISL6-F1
#
_entry.id   AF-A0A953ISL6-F1
#
_cell.length_a   1.000
_cell.length_b   1.000
_cell.length_c   1.000
_cell.angle_alpha   90.00
_cell.angle_beta   90.00
_cell.angle_gamma   90.00
#
_symmetry.space_group_name_H-M   'P 1'
#
loop_
_entity.id
_entity.type
_entity.pdbx_description
1 polymer ?
#
loop_
_entity_poly.entity_id
_entity_poly.type
_entity_poly.pdbx_seq_one_letter_code
_entity_poly.pdbx_strand_id
1 'polypeptide(L)'
;MDDHHVREGESPSIAPDERVSEGAGSARVSRSLRAPGAPRTDIGTLALHWVTALAFIVSLFTGIRIAADALVAPVSHWLTPILPQGEIWTWHFMSGLALFFGASAYVLYMLRSGLTQRNATKKTRVLLMRAPREMKWAAVNVILHWFVYGLVLFMFVTGVMLYLGYGGWWVYLHSTAAFVGLAYIFVHVVSHYMHGGWWQVFRIFKPARLVITRAVRPKPLLIGSLVGLGTVAALAAVDWSTRDTLTIAHATSPAPKLDGVLDDAIWKNARSVTVETHQGNTSRGADSSTVQVWAAHDGKKMYFAFRWQDPSRSMRRIPLVKREDGWHLLKGSHDRPDIADVTDFYEDKLAVGITTNANFGAGGSTYLGAKPLADKAAPLHARGYHYTTDGTFVDVWQWKASRGGHLGFVDDQYFGAPRDMTPAEAAGQTRYQAGYWNDPGRAFYSYNYKGEPPGGYQGPVQVLRLPLDWQKMVKELGKFDFDPNSSDEEGSKWWLLDKETVPYAKELDAKIPVGTVMPGVLITGNYEGDRAQVPGAAKWKDGYWTLEMSRDLKTGSKFDHDFVPGRELYMWLNVFDHTQTRHTRHQRPVRLVVKD
;
A
#
# COMPACT_ATOMS: atom_id res chain seq x y z
N MET A 1 22.84 -105.61 15.37
CA MET A 1 22.09 -106.62 14.63
C MET A 1 21.48 -105.96 13.43
N ASP A 2 22.00 -106.04 12.23
CA ASP A 2 23.27 -106.50 11.68
C ASP A 2 23.17 -106.11 10.20
N ASP A 3 24.33 -105.98 9.56
CA ASP A 3 24.57 -106.47 8.22
C ASP A 3 23.83 -105.82 7.02
N HIS A 4 24.57 -105.06 6.21
CA HIS A 4 25.38 -105.56 5.09
C HIS A 4 24.50 -105.81 3.85
N HIS A 5 24.66 -104.97 2.82
CA HIS A 5 25.44 -105.27 1.61
C HIS A 5 24.53 -105.80 0.47
N VAL A 6 24.71 -105.52 -0.82
CA VAL A 6 25.68 -104.73 -1.59
C VAL A 6 25.31 -104.82 -3.09
N ARG A 7 26.03 -104.08 -3.94
CA ARG A 7 26.39 -104.37 -5.36
C ARG A 7 25.29 -104.18 -6.42
N GLU A 8 25.58 -103.81 -7.67
CA GLU A 8 26.82 -103.60 -8.46
C GLU A 8 26.40 -102.80 -9.71
N GLY A 9 27.23 -101.89 -10.24
CA GLY A 9 27.88 -102.06 -11.57
C GLY A 9 27.01 -101.45 -12.69
N GLU A 10 27.47 -100.65 -13.66
CA GLU A 10 28.75 -100.62 -14.37
C GLU A 10 29.10 -99.20 -14.84
N SER A 11 30.41 -98.95 -14.94
CA SER A 11 31.11 -97.75 -15.41
C SER A 11 31.51 -97.93 -16.90
N PRO A 12 32.63 -97.42 -17.46
CA PRO A 12 33.34 -96.13 -17.34
C PRO A 12 33.84 -95.57 -18.72
N SER A 13 34.31 -94.32 -18.76
CA SER A 13 35.56 -93.95 -19.46
C SER A 13 36.17 -92.73 -18.73
N ILE A 14 37.22 -92.87 -17.90
CA ILE A 14 38.66 -93.03 -18.21
C ILE A 14 39.13 -91.86 -19.12
N ALA A 15 40.05 -90.97 -18.75
CA ALA A 15 41.30 -91.16 -18.00
C ALA A 15 41.81 -89.85 -17.29
N PRO A 16 42.84 -89.98 -16.42
CA PRO A 16 43.23 -89.05 -15.33
C PRO A 16 44.50 -88.22 -15.72
N ASP A 17 45.20 -87.43 -14.92
CA ASP A 17 45.55 -87.48 -13.49
C ASP A 17 46.34 -86.20 -13.10
N GLU A 18 46.64 -86.09 -11.81
CA GLU A 18 47.76 -85.36 -11.18
C GLU A 18 47.51 -84.01 -10.44
N ARG A 19 47.51 -84.16 -9.10
CA ARG A 19 48.33 -83.47 -8.08
C ARG A 19 48.28 -81.93 -7.94
N VAL A 20 47.77 -81.53 -6.77
CA VAL A 20 48.31 -80.55 -5.79
C VAL A 20 49.28 -79.47 -6.29
N SER A 21 48.87 -78.19 -6.26
CA SER A 21 49.43 -77.11 -5.42
C SER A 21 49.00 -75.70 -5.90
N GLU A 22 48.78 -74.83 -4.90
CA GLU A 22 48.89 -73.35 -4.85
C GLU A 22 48.53 -72.44 -6.06
N GLY A 23 47.76 -71.37 -5.78
CA GLY A 23 47.81 -70.16 -6.61
C GLY A 23 46.57 -69.26 -6.54
N ALA A 24 46.78 -68.02 -6.12
CA ALA A 24 45.79 -66.95 -5.97
C ALA A 24 45.00 -66.62 -7.25
N GLY A 25 43.73 -66.18 -7.09
CA GLY A 25 42.90 -65.76 -8.23
C GLY A 25 41.56 -65.10 -7.87
N SER A 26 41.61 -63.85 -7.41
CA SER A 26 40.61 -62.77 -7.61
C SER A 26 39.21 -63.17 -8.15
N ALA A 27 38.26 -63.45 -7.25
CA ALA A 27 36.83 -63.38 -7.57
C ALA A 27 36.32 -61.94 -7.36
N ARG A 28 36.26 -61.21 -8.47
CA ARG A 28 35.80 -59.82 -8.59
C ARG A 28 34.30 -59.75 -8.28
N VAL A 29 33.92 -59.35 -7.06
CA VAL A 29 32.52 -59.02 -6.73
C VAL A 29 32.14 -57.72 -7.43
N SER A 30 31.40 -57.84 -8.52
CA SER A 30 30.74 -56.75 -9.23
C SER A 30 29.64 -56.13 -8.36
N ARG A 31 29.99 -55.14 -7.53
CA ARG A 31 29.00 -54.18 -7.01
C ARG A 31 28.45 -53.41 -8.22
N SER A 32 27.24 -53.75 -8.65
CA SER A 32 26.46 -52.91 -9.54
C SER A 32 26.28 -51.55 -8.85
N LEU A 33 27.02 -50.54 -9.29
CA LEU A 33 26.75 -49.15 -8.95
C LEU A 33 25.40 -48.79 -9.59
N ARG A 34 24.30 -49.03 -8.88
CA ARG A 34 23.02 -48.40 -9.19
C ARG A 34 23.29 -46.90 -9.25
N ALA A 35 23.03 -46.29 -10.41
CA ALA A 35 23.10 -44.84 -10.55
C ALA A 35 22.34 -44.18 -9.38
N PRO A 36 22.91 -43.17 -8.70
CA PRO A 36 22.25 -42.51 -7.60
C PRO A 36 20.89 -42.02 -8.07
N GLY A 37 19.82 -42.45 -7.37
CA GLY A 37 18.46 -42.02 -7.69
C GLY A 37 18.35 -40.49 -7.67
N ALA A 38 17.43 -39.94 -8.47
CA ALA A 38 17.26 -38.49 -8.58
C ALA A 38 17.11 -37.83 -7.18
N PRO A 39 17.71 -36.65 -6.94
CA PRO A 39 17.61 -35.95 -5.66
C PRO A 39 16.16 -35.71 -5.21
N ARG A 40 15.92 -35.87 -3.91
CA ARG A 40 14.61 -35.69 -3.26
C ARG A 40 14.75 -34.81 -2.03
N THR A 41 13.66 -34.19 -1.62
CA THR A 41 13.60 -33.28 -0.45
C THR A 41 12.60 -33.80 0.57
N ASP A 42 12.95 -33.74 1.85
CA ASP A 42 12.02 -34.18 2.89
C ASP A 42 10.74 -33.32 2.92
N ILE A 43 9.62 -33.94 3.28
CA ILE A 43 8.29 -33.30 3.22
C ILE A 43 8.23 -31.99 4.03
N GLY A 44 8.91 -31.92 5.18
CA GLY A 44 8.89 -30.71 6.01
C GLY A 44 9.63 -29.53 5.40
N THR A 45 10.83 -29.78 4.86
CA THR A 45 11.59 -28.78 4.11
C THR A 45 10.84 -28.36 2.86
N LEU A 46 10.26 -29.31 2.11
CA LEU A 46 9.49 -29.04 0.90
C LEU A 46 8.29 -28.14 1.20
N ALA A 47 7.49 -28.48 2.21
CA ALA A 47 6.31 -27.71 2.58
C ALA A 47 6.67 -26.29 3.04
N LEU A 48 7.60 -26.14 3.99
CA LEU A 48 7.98 -24.83 4.51
C LEU A 48 8.69 -23.97 3.46
N HIS A 49 9.48 -24.58 2.58
CA HIS A 49 10.07 -23.90 1.44
C HIS A 49 8.99 -23.32 0.53
N TRP A 50 8.01 -24.11 0.09
CA TRP A 50 6.97 -23.63 -0.83
C TRP A 50 6.04 -22.60 -0.20
N VAL A 51 5.68 -22.75 1.08
CA VAL A 51 4.95 -21.71 1.82
C VAL A 51 5.74 -20.41 1.81
N THR A 52 7.03 -20.46 2.14
CA THR A 52 7.89 -19.25 2.18
C THR A 52 8.08 -18.67 0.78
N ALA A 53 8.34 -19.50 -0.24
CA ALA A 53 8.59 -19.06 -1.61
C ALA A 53 7.36 -18.39 -2.23
N LEU A 54 6.17 -18.99 -2.08
CA LEU A 54 4.92 -18.42 -2.57
C LEU A 54 4.60 -17.10 -1.83
N ALA A 55 4.72 -17.09 -0.50
CA ALA A 55 4.51 -15.88 0.28
C ALA A 55 5.48 -14.76 -0.12
N PHE A 56 6.75 -15.10 -0.36
CA PHE A 56 7.75 -14.13 -0.82
C PHE A 56 7.42 -13.56 -2.19
N ILE A 57 7.01 -14.39 -3.15
CA ILE A 57 6.58 -13.95 -4.49
C ILE A 57 5.36 -13.03 -4.40
N VAL A 58 4.35 -13.41 -3.61
CA VAL A 58 3.14 -12.57 -3.42
C VAL A 58 3.53 -11.24 -2.78
N SER A 59 4.30 -11.22 -1.69
CA SER A 59 4.79 -10.00 -1.05
C SER A 59 5.59 -9.13 -2.02
N LEU A 60 6.44 -9.73 -2.85
CA LEU A 60 7.26 -9.01 -3.80
C LEU A 60 6.42 -8.31 -4.88
N PHE A 61 5.52 -9.03 -5.54
CA PHE A 61 4.72 -8.45 -6.63
C PHE A 61 3.68 -7.45 -6.12
N THR A 62 3.06 -7.70 -4.96
CA THR A 62 2.18 -6.73 -4.30
C THR A 62 2.96 -5.51 -3.81
N GLY A 63 4.15 -5.70 -3.25
CA GLY A 63 5.03 -4.61 -2.80
C GLY A 63 5.52 -3.72 -3.95
N ILE A 64 5.93 -4.32 -5.08
CA ILE A 64 6.29 -3.56 -6.28
C ILE A 64 5.08 -2.81 -6.84
N ARG A 65 3.87 -3.39 -6.79
CA ARG A 65 2.63 -2.67 -7.17
C ARG A 65 2.39 -1.45 -6.28
N ILE A 66 2.59 -1.56 -4.97
CA ILE A 66 2.49 -0.42 -4.03
C ILE A 66 3.57 0.62 -4.35
N ALA A 67 4.80 0.19 -4.65
CA ALA A 67 5.91 1.08 -4.99
C ALA A 67 5.74 1.78 -6.35
N ALA A 68 5.02 1.17 -7.30
CA ALA A 68 4.73 1.76 -8.61
C ALA A 68 3.84 3.00 -8.54
N ASP A 69 3.19 3.24 -7.41
CA ASP A 69 2.37 4.43 -7.16
C ASP A 69 3.19 5.69 -6.85
N ALA A 70 4.49 5.55 -6.54
CA ALA A 70 5.35 6.70 -6.23
C ALA A 70 5.54 7.62 -7.44
N LEU A 71 5.76 8.93 -7.19
CA LEU A 71 5.88 9.94 -8.26
C LEU A 71 7.03 9.61 -9.22
N VAL A 72 8.13 9.09 -8.68
CA VAL A 72 9.31 8.68 -9.45
C VAL A 72 9.63 7.22 -9.13
N ALA A 73 9.13 6.30 -9.96
CA ALA A 73 9.32 4.86 -9.77
C ALA A 73 9.66 4.16 -11.10
N PRO A 74 10.81 4.45 -11.74
CA PRO A 74 11.07 4.02 -13.12
C PRO A 74 11.01 2.50 -13.31
N VAL A 75 11.63 1.74 -12.40
CA VAL A 75 11.65 0.27 -12.47
C VAL A 75 10.27 -0.32 -12.16
N SER A 76 9.64 0.10 -11.06
CA SER A 76 8.32 -0.41 -10.66
C SER A 76 7.23 -0.06 -11.68
N HIS A 77 7.28 1.15 -12.25
CA HIS A 77 6.36 1.58 -13.28
C HIS A 77 6.51 0.75 -14.56
N TRP A 78 7.75 0.46 -15.00
CA TRP A 78 8.00 -0.44 -16.14
C TRP A 78 7.43 -1.85 -15.93
N LEU A 79 7.43 -2.34 -14.70
CA LEU A 79 6.85 -3.64 -14.35
C LEU A 79 5.31 -3.64 -14.27
N THR A 80 4.65 -2.47 -14.24
CA THR A 80 3.18 -2.35 -14.09
C THR A 80 2.34 -3.31 -14.94
N PRO A 81 2.67 -3.61 -16.21
CA PRO A 81 1.87 -4.53 -17.02
C PRO A 81 1.76 -5.95 -16.47
N ILE A 82 2.74 -6.42 -15.69
CA ILE A 82 2.77 -7.79 -15.13
C ILE A 82 2.44 -7.85 -13.64
N LEU A 83 2.29 -6.71 -12.98
CA LEU A 83 2.00 -6.66 -11.55
C LEU A 83 0.51 -6.88 -11.27
N PRO A 84 0.14 -7.55 -10.16
CA PRO A 84 -1.25 -7.73 -9.76
C PRO A 84 -1.96 -6.39 -9.57
N GLN A 85 -3.27 -6.36 -9.74
CA GLN A 85 -4.11 -5.16 -9.60
C GLN A 85 -5.37 -5.51 -8.78
N GLY A 86 -6.08 -4.51 -8.27
CA GLY A 86 -7.24 -4.69 -7.41
C GLY A 86 -6.88 -4.56 -5.93
N GLU A 87 -7.39 -5.47 -5.10
CA GLU A 87 -7.07 -5.51 -3.68
C GLU A 87 -5.63 -6.00 -3.52
N ILE A 88 -4.74 -5.12 -3.05
CA ILE A 88 -3.29 -5.40 -2.95
C ILE A 88 -2.82 -5.42 -1.49
N TRP A 89 -3.43 -4.60 -0.64
CA TRP A 89 -2.99 -4.42 0.74
C TRP A 89 -3.15 -5.69 1.56
N THR A 90 -4.32 -6.33 1.52
CA THR A 90 -4.57 -7.57 2.26
C THR A 90 -3.63 -8.67 1.80
N TRP A 91 -3.44 -8.84 0.49
CA TRP A 91 -2.48 -9.83 -0.02
C TRP A 91 -1.05 -9.58 0.45
N HIS A 92 -0.60 -8.33 0.45
CA HIS A 92 0.75 -7.98 0.91
C HIS A 92 0.97 -8.30 2.39
N PHE A 93 0.00 -7.94 3.25
CA PHE A 93 0.09 -8.20 4.70
C PHE A 93 -0.08 -9.68 5.03
N MET A 94 -1.02 -10.38 4.38
CA MET A 94 -1.23 -11.81 4.60
C MET A 94 -0.04 -12.64 4.13
N SER A 95 0.60 -12.28 3.01
CA SER A 95 1.83 -12.93 2.60
C SER A 95 3.00 -12.59 3.52
N GLY A 96 3.05 -11.38 4.09
CA GLY A 96 3.98 -11.04 5.17
C GLY A 96 3.81 -11.92 6.42
N LEU A 97 2.58 -12.12 6.89
CA LEU A 97 2.27 -13.03 8.00
C LEU A 97 2.65 -14.49 7.67
N ALA A 98 2.42 -14.93 6.43
CA ALA A 98 2.83 -16.26 5.97
C ALA A 98 4.37 -16.42 5.96
N LEU A 99 5.13 -15.35 5.67
CA LEU A 99 6.58 -15.35 5.83
C LEU A 99 7.00 -15.45 7.30
N PHE A 100 6.27 -14.81 8.23
CA PHE A 100 6.55 -14.90 9.67
C PHE A 100 6.28 -16.32 10.19
N PHE A 101 5.18 -16.94 9.75
CA PHE A 101 4.91 -18.35 9.96
C PHE A 101 6.06 -19.21 9.41
N GLY A 102 6.44 -19.01 8.14
CA GLY A 102 7.47 -19.79 7.46
C GLY A 102 8.82 -19.71 8.17
N ALA A 103 9.26 -18.50 8.55
CA ALA A 103 10.53 -18.26 9.22
C ALA A 103 10.60 -18.95 10.59
N SER A 104 9.60 -18.72 11.46
CA SER A 104 9.55 -19.29 12.81
C SER A 104 9.39 -20.82 12.78
N ALA A 105 8.51 -21.33 11.92
CA ALA A 105 8.32 -22.76 11.73
C ALA A 105 9.59 -23.44 11.17
N TYR A 106 10.28 -22.80 10.23
CA TYR A 106 11.49 -23.33 9.61
C TYR A 106 12.67 -23.42 10.59
N VAL A 107 12.89 -22.37 11.40
CA VAL A 107 13.95 -22.39 12.44
C VAL A 107 13.72 -23.57 13.39
N LEU A 108 12.50 -23.72 13.92
CA LEU A 108 12.19 -24.81 14.84
C LEU A 108 12.22 -26.18 14.16
N TYR A 109 11.75 -26.25 12.91
CA TYR A 109 11.81 -27.47 12.11
C TYR A 109 13.26 -27.93 11.93
N MET A 110 14.18 -27.04 11.55
CA MET A 110 15.60 -27.35 11.35
C MET A 110 16.27 -27.85 12.63
N LEU A 111 15.95 -27.23 13.77
CA LEU A 111 16.44 -27.66 15.09
C LEU A 111 15.92 -29.05 15.46
N ARG A 112 14.62 -29.31 15.30
CA ARG A 112 13.99 -30.58 15.71
C ARG A 112 14.21 -31.73 14.73
N SER A 113 14.48 -31.45 13.46
CA SER A 113 14.74 -32.46 12.43
C SER A 113 16.21 -32.86 12.35
N GLY A 114 17.10 -32.28 13.18
CA GLY A 114 18.53 -32.54 13.14
C GLY A 114 19.21 -32.06 11.84
N LEU A 115 18.57 -31.17 11.09
CA LEU A 115 19.01 -30.73 9.77
C LEU A 115 19.89 -29.48 9.80
N THR A 116 20.20 -28.93 10.97
CA THR A 116 21.01 -27.70 11.14
C THR A 116 22.35 -27.75 10.40
N GLN A 117 22.96 -28.94 10.29
CA GLN A 117 24.23 -29.11 9.57
C GLN A 117 24.12 -28.85 8.06
N ARG A 118 22.91 -28.76 7.47
CA ARG A 118 22.73 -28.38 6.06
C ARG A 118 23.37 -27.03 5.75
N ASN A 119 23.16 -26.05 6.63
CA ASN A 119 23.60 -24.67 6.45
C ASN A 119 24.77 -24.30 7.39
N ALA A 120 25.55 -25.28 7.82
CA ALA A 120 26.71 -25.03 8.68
C ALA A 120 27.75 -24.16 7.95
N THR A 121 28.10 -23.02 8.54
CA THR A 121 29.04 -22.04 7.97
C THR A 121 30.42 -22.64 7.69
N LYS A 122 30.86 -23.65 8.45
CA LYS A 122 32.12 -24.37 8.18
C LYS A 122 32.22 -24.95 6.77
N LYS A 123 31.10 -25.22 6.09
CA LYS A 123 31.06 -25.71 4.71
C LYS A 123 31.56 -24.68 3.69
N THR A 124 31.57 -23.39 4.04
CA THR A 124 32.07 -22.33 3.13
C THR A 124 33.58 -22.38 2.95
N ARG A 125 34.32 -23.02 3.88
CA ARG A 125 35.78 -23.22 3.77
C ARG A 125 36.20 -23.96 2.51
N VAL A 126 35.30 -24.75 1.90
CA VAL A 126 35.53 -25.45 0.63
C VAL A 126 35.88 -24.49 -0.51
N LEU A 127 35.45 -23.23 -0.45
CA LEU A 127 35.79 -22.22 -1.46
C LEU A 127 37.29 -21.90 -1.49
N LEU A 128 37.97 -22.02 -0.34
CA LEU A 128 39.40 -21.79 -0.19
C LEU A 128 40.24 -23.02 -0.55
N MET A 129 39.59 -24.16 -0.82
CA MET A 129 40.24 -25.44 -1.09
C MET A 129 40.20 -25.78 -2.59
N ARG A 130 41.12 -26.64 -3.02
CA ARG A 130 41.05 -27.29 -4.34
C ARG A 130 39.97 -28.37 -4.31
N ALA A 131 38.73 -27.96 -4.55
CA ALA A 131 37.56 -28.82 -4.57
C ALA A 131 36.82 -28.80 -5.93
N PRO A 132 36.08 -29.86 -6.29
CA PRO A 132 35.24 -29.89 -7.48
C PRO A 132 34.24 -28.73 -7.51
N ARG A 133 33.89 -28.28 -8.72
CA ARG A 133 32.96 -27.17 -8.96
C ARG A 133 31.64 -27.32 -8.20
N GLU A 134 31.07 -28.52 -8.19
CA GLU A 134 29.80 -28.83 -7.50
C GLU A 134 29.86 -28.54 -6.00
N MET A 135 30.98 -28.89 -5.34
CA MET A 135 31.17 -28.63 -3.91
C MET A 135 31.36 -27.14 -3.62
N LYS A 136 32.01 -26.40 -4.53
CA LYS A 136 32.12 -24.94 -4.43
C LYS A 136 30.75 -24.28 -4.55
N TRP A 137 29.90 -24.71 -5.48
CA TRP A 137 28.51 -24.21 -5.57
C TRP A 137 27.64 -24.63 -4.37
N ALA A 138 27.90 -25.79 -3.76
CA ALA A 138 27.28 -26.15 -2.48
C ALA A 138 27.64 -25.16 -1.36
N ALA A 139 28.90 -24.73 -1.31
CA ALA A 139 29.37 -23.70 -0.38
C ALA A 139 28.76 -22.31 -0.67
N VAL A 140 28.67 -21.92 -1.95
CA VAL A 140 27.95 -20.69 -2.38
C VAL A 140 26.49 -20.75 -1.94
N ASN A 141 25.82 -21.90 -2.11
CA ASN A 141 24.45 -22.07 -1.65
C ASN A 141 24.35 -21.83 -0.13
N VAL A 142 25.28 -22.33 0.70
CA VAL A 142 25.27 -22.04 2.14
C VAL A 142 25.36 -20.54 2.42
N ILE A 143 26.21 -19.80 1.71
CA ILE A 143 26.30 -18.32 1.82
C ILE A 143 24.96 -17.68 1.45
N LEU A 144 24.36 -18.09 0.33
CA LEU A 144 23.06 -17.59 -0.12
C LEU A 144 21.94 -17.84 0.90
N HIS A 145 21.93 -19.00 1.57
CA HIS A 145 20.96 -19.26 2.64
C HIS A 145 21.11 -18.29 3.82
N TRP A 146 22.34 -18.03 4.28
CA TRP A 146 22.56 -17.04 5.35
C TRP A 146 22.24 -15.62 4.92
N PHE A 147 22.56 -15.27 3.67
CA PHE A 147 22.19 -13.99 3.09
C PHE A 147 20.67 -13.80 3.07
N VAL A 148 19.89 -14.78 2.59
CA VAL A 148 18.42 -14.65 2.58
C VAL A 148 17.83 -14.65 3.98
N TYR A 149 18.42 -15.33 4.96
CA TYR A 149 17.98 -15.22 6.35
C TYR A 149 18.15 -13.79 6.88
N GLY A 150 19.31 -13.16 6.59
CA GLY A 150 19.53 -11.75 6.92
C GLY A 150 18.58 -10.83 6.17
N LEU A 151 18.37 -11.07 4.87
CA LEU A 151 17.47 -10.26 4.02
C LEU A 151 16.01 -10.35 4.48
N VAL A 152 15.51 -11.55 4.78
CA VAL A 152 14.15 -11.76 5.28
C VAL A 152 13.97 -11.13 6.66
N LEU A 153 14.97 -11.22 7.54
CA LEU A 153 14.95 -10.52 8.83
C LEU A 153 14.96 -8.98 8.64
N PHE A 154 15.73 -8.47 7.69
CA PHE A 154 15.75 -7.05 7.37
C PHE A 154 14.40 -6.59 6.81
N MET A 155 13.82 -7.34 5.88
CA MET A 155 12.46 -7.09 5.35
C MET A 155 11.39 -7.21 6.44
N PHE A 156 11.55 -8.13 7.39
CA PHE A 156 10.68 -8.25 8.57
C PHE A 156 10.70 -6.94 9.36
N VAL A 157 11.88 -6.47 9.77
CA VAL A 157 12.01 -5.28 10.61
C VAL A 157 11.46 -4.06 9.88
N THR A 158 11.91 -3.85 8.64
CA THR A 158 11.47 -2.70 7.84
C THR A 158 9.96 -2.75 7.54
N GLY A 159 9.39 -3.93 7.27
CA GLY A 159 7.96 -4.10 7.05
C GLY A 159 7.11 -3.80 8.29
N VAL A 160 7.56 -4.22 9.48
CA VAL A 160 6.92 -3.87 10.75
C VAL A 160 7.00 -2.37 11.01
N MET A 161 8.14 -1.73 10.75
CA MET A 161 8.27 -0.28 10.89
C MET A 161 7.29 0.48 9.98
N LEU A 162 7.16 0.08 8.72
CA LEU A 162 6.18 0.65 7.79
C LEU A 162 4.74 0.44 8.28
N TYR A 163 4.42 -0.77 8.75
CA TYR A 163 3.09 -1.09 9.28
C TYR A 163 2.73 -0.24 10.50
N LEU A 164 3.71 0.09 11.35
CA LEU A 164 3.53 0.94 12.53
C LEU A 164 3.52 2.44 12.22
N GLY A 165 3.66 2.85 10.95
CA GLY A 165 3.54 4.24 10.53
C GLY A 165 4.86 4.93 10.18
N TYR A 166 6.01 4.27 10.32
CA TYR A 166 7.30 4.89 10.02
C TYR A 166 7.60 4.90 8.52
N GLY A 167 7.33 6.04 7.85
CA GLY A 167 7.62 6.29 6.44
C GLY A 167 9.09 6.64 6.13
N GLY A 168 9.32 7.40 5.06
CA GLY A 168 10.64 7.94 4.71
C GLY A 168 11.64 6.87 4.29
N TRP A 169 12.81 6.92 4.94
CA TRP A 169 13.91 5.99 4.72
C TRP A 169 13.50 4.52 4.84
N TRP A 170 12.50 4.20 5.69
CA TRP A 170 12.00 2.83 5.82
C TRP A 170 11.36 2.32 4.52
N VAL A 171 10.67 3.19 3.77
CA VAL A 171 10.09 2.83 2.46
C VAL A 171 11.20 2.52 1.47
N TYR A 172 12.22 3.38 1.41
CA TYR A 172 13.38 3.19 0.55
C TYR A 172 14.13 1.89 0.88
N LEU A 173 14.42 1.65 2.15
CA LEU A 173 15.12 0.44 2.62
C LEU A 173 14.33 -0.83 2.32
N HIS A 174 13.03 -0.83 2.61
CA HIS A 174 12.17 -2.00 2.36
C HIS A 174 12.06 -2.29 0.86
N SER A 175 11.80 -1.25 0.04
CA SER A 175 11.70 -1.37 -1.41
C SER A 175 13.00 -1.86 -2.03
N THR A 176 14.14 -1.28 -1.62
CA THR A 176 15.47 -1.71 -2.08
C THR A 176 15.74 -3.17 -1.72
N ALA A 177 15.45 -3.58 -0.49
CA ALA A 177 15.60 -4.96 -0.06
C ALA A 177 14.70 -5.93 -0.85
N ALA A 178 13.49 -5.50 -1.23
CA ALA A 178 12.60 -6.29 -2.08
C ALA A 178 13.22 -6.54 -3.48
N PHE A 179 13.85 -5.53 -4.10
CA PHE A 179 14.56 -5.70 -5.37
C PHE A 179 15.81 -6.58 -5.24
N VAL A 180 16.56 -6.46 -4.13
CA VAL A 180 17.64 -7.40 -3.80
C VAL A 180 17.10 -8.83 -3.66
N GLY A 181 15.91 -8.98 -3.08
CA GLY A 181 15.17 -10.23 -3.00
C GLY A 181 14.80 -10.81 -4.36
N LEU A 182 14.33 -9.97 -5.29
CA LEU A 182 14.06 -10.37 -6.67
C LEU A 182 15.33 -10.91 -7.36
N ALA A 183 16.45 -10.20 -7.24
CA ALA A 183 17.73 -10.66 -7.78
C ALA A 183 18.21 -11.96 -7.10
N TYR A 184 18.01 -12.08 -5.78
CA TYR A 184 18.34 -13.29 -5.02
C TYR A 184 17.62 -14.52 -5.56
N ILE A 185 16.33 -14.44 -5.92
CA ILE A 185 15.58 -15.57 -6.48
C ILE A 185 16.30 -16.13 -7.71
N PHE A 186 16.71 -15.25 -8.64
CA PHE A 186 17.43 -15.66 -9.84
C PHE A 186 18.77 -16.32 -9.51
N VAL A 187 19.59 -15.68 -8.67
CA VAL A 187 20.90 -16.20 -8.26
C VAL A 187 20.76 -17.54 -7.53
N HIS A 188 19.76 -17.70 -6.67
CA HIS A 188 19.46 -18.92 -5.92
C HIS A 188 19.08 -20.09 -6.82
N VAL A 189 18.26 -19.87 -7.84
CA VAL A 189 17.88 -20.92 -8.81
C VAL A 189 19.10 -21.31 -9.65
N VAL A 190 19.86 -20.33 -10.15
CA VAL A 190 21.08 -20.57 -10.93
C VAL A 190 22.13 -21.32 -10.10
N SER A 191 22.35 -20.94 -8.84
CA SER A 191 23.34 -21.61 -7.98
C SER A 191 22.94 -23.05 -7.65
N HIS A 192 21.64 -23.36 -7.58
CA HIS A 192 21.16 -24.74 -7.49
C HIS A 192 21.36 -25.52 -8.78
N TYR A 193 21.12 -24.91 -9.94
CA TYR A 193 21.43 -25.53 -11.23
C TYR A 193 22.94 -25.80 -11.38
N MET A 194 23.80 -24.86 -11.00
CA MET A 194 25.26 -25.03 -11.07
C MET A 194 25.81 -26.06 -10.07
N HIS A 195 25.06 -26.36 -9.01
CA HIS A 195 25.43 -27.38 -8.03
C HIS A 195 25.12 -28.82 -8.49
N GLY A 196 24.03 -29.05 -9.22
CA GLY A 196 23.63 -30.42 -9.59
C GLY A 196 22.62 -30.54 -10.75
N GLY A 197 22.59 -29.55 -11.64
CA GLY A 197 21.74 -29.51 -12.82
C GLY A 197 20.24 -29.42 -12.52
N TRP A 198 19.42 -29.76 -13.52
CA TRP A 198 17.96 -29.72 -13.43
C TRP A 198 17.40 -30.63 -12.35
N TRP A 199 18.02 -31.79 -12.10
CA TRP A 199 17.58 -32.71 -11.05
C TRP A 199 17.76 -32.14 -9.64
N GLN A 200 18.75 -31.28 -9.44
CA GLN A 200 18.94 -30.55 -8.19
C GLN A 200 17.89 -29.44 -8.02
N VAL A 201 17.47 -28.78 -9.11
CA VAL A 201 16.38 -27.78 -9.07
C VAL A 201 15.05 -28.46 -8.80
N PHE A 202 14.71 -29.52 -9.54
CA PHE A 202 13.42 -30.22 -9.41
C PHE A 202 13.27 -31.07 -8.15
N ARG A 203 14.32 -31.18 -7.32
CA ARG A 203 14.24 -31.91 -6.04
C ARG A 203 13.18 -31.35 -5.09
N ILE A 204 12.84 -30.06 -5.21
CA ILE A 204 11.80 -29.42 -4.38
C ILE A 204 10.37 -29.78 -4.81
N PHE A 205 10.20 -30.56 -5.88
CA PHE A 205 8.93 -31.17 -6.27
C PHE A 205 8.88 -32.67 -5.97
N LYS A 206 9.99 -33.25 -5.46
CA LYS A 206 10.12 -34.68 -5.21
C LYS A 206 10.18 -34.97 -3.70
N PRO A 207 9.04 -35.27 -3.05
CA PRO A 207 9.01 -35.49 -1.61
C PRO A 207 9.76 -36.77 -1.21
N ALA A 208 10.34 -36.76 -0.02
CA ALA A 208 10.94 -37.91 0.66
C ALA A 208 10.57 -37.90 2.15
N ARG A 209 10.66 -39.06 2.80
CA ARG A 209 10.52 -39.13 4.26
C ARG A 209 11.77 -38.53 4.93
N LEU A 210 11.57 -37.85 6.06
CA LEU A 210 12.69 -37.37 6.88
C LEU A 210 13.49 -38.58 7.37
N VAL A 211 14.81 -38.55 7.13
CA VAL A 211 15.71 -39.60 7.62
C VAL A 211 15.82 -39.50 9.14
N ILE A 212 15.42 -40.55 9.84
CA ILE A 212 15.43 -40.59 11.30
C ILE A 212 16.86 -40.84 11.79
N THR A 213 17.38 -39.91 12.58
CA THR A 213 18.70 -39.99 13.22
C THR A 213 18.55 -39.71 14.72
N ARG A 214 19.61 -39.93 15.52
CA ARG A 214 19.61 -39.59 16.96
C ARG A 214 19.30 -38.11 17.24
N ALA A 215 19.55 -37.22 16.28
CA ALA A 215 19.26 -35.79 16.42
C ALA A 215 17.78 -35.43 16.16
N VAL A 216 16.99 -36.34 15.58
CA VAL A 216 15.58 -36.08 15.26
C VAL A 216 14.72 -36.20 16.50
N ARG A 217 13.98 -35.14 16.82
CA ARG A 217 12.95 -35.13 17.87
C ARG A 217 11.57 -35.48 17.29
N PRO A 218 10.62 -36.00 18.09
CA PRO A 218 9.28 -36.33 17.63
C PRO A 218 8.55 -35.14 16.99
N LYS A 219 7.77 -35.44 15.94
CA LYS A 219 6.83 -34.52 15.24
C LYS A 219 7.43 -33.14 14.90
N PRO A 220 8.59 -33.07 14.20
CA PRO A 220 9.30 -31.81 13.98
C PRO A 220 8.48 -30.80 13.16
N LEU A 221 7.80 -31.25 12.10
CA LEU A 221 6.99 -30.37 11.24
C LEU A 221 5.74 -29.86 11.96
N LEU A 222 5.02 -30.72 12.67
CA LEU A 222 3.82 -30.33 13.41
C LEU A 222 4.15 -29.27 14.47
N ILE A 223 5.17 -29.52 15.29
CA ILE A 223 5.57 -28.58 16.35
C ILE A 223 6.11 -27.28 15.76
N GLY A 224 6.91 -27.35 14.68
CA GLY A 224 7.34 -26.17 13.93
C GLY A 224 6.15 -25.34 13.45
N SER A 225 5.16 -25.98 12.84
CA SER A 225 3.95 -25.32 12.33
C SER A 225 3.10 -24.72 13.46
N LEU A 226 2.94 -25.42 14.59
CA LEU A 226 2.21 -24.88 15.75
C LEU A 226 2.87 -23.62 16.31
N VAL A 227 4.20 -23.57 16.38
CA VAL A 227 4.93 -22.36 16.79
C VAL A 227 4.81 -21.26 15.74
N GLY A 228 4.83 -21.61 14.46
CA GLY A 228 4.54 -20.66 13.38
C GLY A 228 3.17 -20.02 13.51
N LEU A 229 2.13 -20.83 13.74
CA LEU A 229 0.76 -20.34 13.96
C LEU A 229 0.68 -19.49 15.23
N GLY A 230 1.31 -19.92 16.32
CA GLY A 230 1.38 -19.14 17.56
C GLY A 230 2.05 -17.78 17.36
N THR A 231 3.08 -17.69 16.52
CA THR A 231 3.75 -16.43 16.17
C THR A 231 2.81 -15.49 15.43
N VAL A 232 2.09 -15.99 14.41
CA VAL A 232 1.10 -15.18 13.67
C VAL A 232 -0.04 -14.73 14.57
N ALA A 233 -0.58 -15.62 15.41
CA ALA A 233 -1.65 -15.29 16.35
C ALA A 233 -1.20 -14.24 17.37
N ALA A 234 0.03 -14.34 17.90
CA ALA A 234 0.59 -13.35 18.80
C ALA A 234 0.73 -11.98 18.13
N LEU A 235 1.23 -11.92 16.89
CA LEU A 235 1.34 -10.67 16.14
C LEU A 235 -0.02 -10.04 15.86
N ALA A 236 -1.02 -10.84 15.47
CA ALA A 236 -2.39 -10.36 15.27
C ALA A 236 -3.02 -9.83 16.57
N ALA A 237 -2.79 -10.52 17.71
CA ALA A 237 -3.26 -10.07 19.01
C ALA A 237 -2.59 -8.77 19.47
N VAL A 238 -1.27 -8.64 19.22
CA VAL A 238 -0.53 -7.39 19.50
C VAL A 238 -1.05 -6.25 18.62
N ASP A 239 -1.27 -6.48 17.32
CA ASP A 239 -1.85 -5.45 16.46
C ASP A 239 -3.20 -4.98 16.99
N TRP A 240 -4.13 -5.91 17.25
CA TRP A 240 -5.47 -5.59 17.71
C TRP A 240 -5.47 -4.82 19.03
N SER A 241 -4.65 -5.23 19.99
CA SER A 241 -4.59 -4.62 21.33
C SER A 241 -3.87 -3.27 21.38
N THR A 242 -3.09 -2.93 20.35
CA THR A 242 -2.31 -1.68 20.30
C THR A 242 -2.84 -0.68 19.28
N ARG A 243 -4.03 -0.90 18.71
CA ARG A 243 -4.68 0.07 17.82
C ARG A 243 -5.12 1.29 18.61
N ASP A 244 -4.91 2.46 18.03
CA ASP A 244 -5.34 3.71 18.64
C ASP A 244 -6.87 3.74 18.78
N THR A 245 -7.33 4.25 19.92
CA THR A 245 -8.76 4.42 20.20
C THR A 245 -9.03 5.89 20.50
N LEU A 246 -9.79 6.54 19.62
CA LEU A 246 -10.32 7.88 19.83
C LEU A 246 -11.67 7.76 20.56
N THR A 247 -11.68 8.23 21.81
CA THR A 247 -12.91 8.28 22.61
C THR A 247 -13.64 9.59 22.35
N ILE A 248 -14.87 9.50 21.85
CA ILE A 248 -15.78 10.63 21.65
C ILE A 248 -16.64 10.71 22.91
N ALA A 249 -16.24 11.54 23.85
CA ALA A 249 -16.92 11.68 25.14
C ALA A 249 -17.97 12.80 25.10
N HIS A 250 -19.00 12.66 25.95
CA HIS A 250 -19.95 13.73 26.21
C HIS A 250 -19.25 14.94 26.86
N ALA A 251 -19.32 16.08 26.17
CA ALA A 251 -18.81 17.35 26.65
C ALA A 251 -19.81 18.02 27.59
N THR A 252 -19.33 18.46 28.75
CA THR A 252 -20.09 19.33 29.67
C THR A 252 -19.83 20.81 29.43
N SER A 253 -18.82 21.13 28.63
CA SER A 253 -18.50 22.48 28.17
C SER A 253 -19.41 22.90 27.00
N PRO A 254 -19.55 24.22 26.72
CA PRO A 254 -20.21 24.70 25.52
C PRO A 254 -19.61 24.13 24.23
N ALA A 255 -20.41 24.12 23.16
CA ALA A 255 -19.96 23.79 21.81
C ALA A 255 -18.78 24.69 21.39
N PRO A 256 -17.79 24.15 20.66
CA PRO A 256 -16.67 24.93 20.18
C PRO A 256 -17.12 25.95 19.14
N LYS A 257 -16.38 27.05 19.06
CA LYS A 257 -16.49 27.99 17.95
C LYS A 257 -15.63 27.44 16.82
N LEU A 258 -16.25 27.10 15.69
CA LEU A 258 -15.50 26.64 14.52
C LEU A 258 -14.71 27.82 13.92
N ASP A 259 -13.44 27.95 14.29
CA ASP A 259 -12.54 28.99 13.75
C ASP A 259 -11.10 28.52 13.50
N GLY A 260 -10.82 27.24 13.71
CA GLY A 260 -9.51 26.63 13.51
C GLY A 260 -8.53 26.92 14.64
N VAL A 261 -9.01 27.27 15.84
CA VAL A 261 -8.17 27.53 17.02
C VAL A 261 -8.63 26.65 18.19
N LEU A 262 -7.71 25.85 18.74
CA LEU A 262 -8.05 24.87 19.79
C LEU A 262 -8.04 25.47 21.21
N ASP A 263 -8.56 26.69 21.40
CA ASP A 263 -8.55 27.38 22.69
C ASP A 263 -9.85 27.19 23.51
N ASP A 264 -10.90 26.66 22.88
CA ASP A 264 -12.16 26.28 23.54
C ASP A 264 -11.98 25.22 24.64
N ALA A 265 -12.85 25.31 25.66
CA ALA A 265 -12.81 24.42 26.82
C ALA A 265 -13.03 22.93 26.48
N ILE A 266 -13.77 22.65 25.40
CA ILE A 266 -14.04 21.27 24.95
C ILE A 266 -12.74 20.56 24.53
N TRP A 267 -11.83 21.25 23.85
CA TRP A 267 -10.57 20.67 23.35
C TRP A 267 -9.53 20.46 24.43
N LYS A 268 -9.55 21.27 25.50
CA LYS A 268 -8.67 21.09 26.66
C LYS A 268 -8.95 19.80 27.43
N ASN A 269 -10.21 19.36 27.42
CA ASN A 269 -10.65 18.15 28.12
C ASN A 269 -10.68 16.91 27.22
N ALA A 270 -10.83 17.10 25.90
CA ALA A 270 -10.82 16.00 24.95
C ALA A 270 -9.41 15.38 24.84
N ARG A 271 -9.33 14.05 24.95
CA ARG A 271 -8.09 13.32 24.71
C ARG A 271 -7.89 13.16 23.20
N SER A 272 -6.73 13.56 22.71
CA SER A 272 -6.36 13.32 21.31
C SER A 272 -5.71 11.97 21.07
N VAL A 273 -5.77 11.55 19.81
CA VAL A 273 -4.90 10.51 19.24
C VAL A 273 -4.00 11.16 18.18
N THR A 274 -2.80 10.60 18.01
CA THR A 274 -1.85 11.04 16.99
C THR A 274 -1.69 9.94 15.96
N VAL A 275 -1.85 10.28 14.69
CA VAL A 275 -1.78 9.35 13.56
C VAL A 275 -0.68 9.80 12.62
N GLU A 276 0.30 8.92 12.40
CA GLU A 276 1.33 9.14 11.40
C GLU A 276 0.82 8.67 10.03
N THR A 277 0.68 9.62 9.10
CA THR A 277 0.38 9.32 7.70
C THR A 277 1.65 9.41 6.88
N HIS A 278 1.82 8.53 5.89
CA HIS A 278 3.03 8.44 5.09
C HIS A 278 2.74 8.06 3.63
N GLN A 279 3.79 7.94 2.81
CA GLN A 279 3.74 7.65 1.38
C GLN A 279 2.85 8.61 0.58
N GLY A 280 2.73 9.86 1.05
CA GLY A 280 2.29 10.96 0.19
C GLY A 280 3.33 11.18 -0.90
N ASN A 281 2.89 11.60 -2.09
CA ASN A 281 3.80 11.87 -3.19
C ASN A 281 3.59 13.30 -3.71
N THR A 282 4.24 14.26 -3.06
CA THR A 282 4.36 15.65 -3.52
C THR A 282 5.71 15.88 -4.18
N SER A 283 5.85 16.94 -4.99
CA SER A 283 7.13 17.30 -5.62
C SER A 283 8.20 17.72 -4.59
N ARG A 284 7.81 17.98 -3.32
CA ARG A 284 8.71 18.33 -2.19
C ARG A 284 9.23 17.13 -1.40
N GLY A 285 8.76 15.92 -1.66
CA GLY A 285 9.15 14.76 -0.86
C GLY A 285 8.67 14.81 0.60
N ALA A 286 7.67 15.66 0.91
CA ALA A 286 6.88 15.54 2.13
C ALA A 286 6.06 14.25 2.00
N ASP A 287 6.69 13.15 2.36
CA ASP A 287 6.12 11.83 2.22
C ASP A 287 5.24 11.46 3.41
N SER A 288 5.19 12.31 4.43
CA SER A 288 4.52 12.05 5.69
C SER A 288 3.96 13.31 6.34
N SER A 289 2.93 13.12 7.16
CA SER A 289 2.31 14.16 7.97
C SER A 289 1.74 13.54 9.24
N THR A 290 2.07 14.15 10.38
CA THR A 290 1.48 13.79 11.67
C THR A 290 0.14 14.50 11.84
N VAL A 291 -0.93 13.74 12.08
CA VAL A 291 -2.29 14.25 12.30
C VAL A 291 -2.70 13.99 13.75
N GLN A 292 -3.00 15.05 14.49
CA GLN A 292 -3.62 14.97 15.82
C GLN A 292 -5.13 15.13 15.68
N VAL A 293 -5.89 14.27 16.36
CA VAL A 293 -7.36 14.25 16.28
C VAL A 293 -7.97 14.33 17.66
N TRP A 294 -8.91 15.24 17.86
CA TRP A 294 -9.78 15.35 19.02
C TRP A 294 -11.22 15.13 18.60
N ALA A 295 -12.03 14.57 19.51
CA ALA A 295 -13.45 14.40 19.29
C ALA A 295 -14.24 14.51 20.60
N ALA A 296 -15.43 15.10 20.52
CA ALA A 296 -16.38 15.19 21.61
C ALA A 296 -17.82 15.34 21.07
N HIS A 297 -18.84 15.20 21.91
CA HIS A 297 -20.22 15.47 21.52
C HIS A 297 -21.01 16.14 22.64
N ASP A 298 -22.11 16.83 22.31
CA ASP A 298 -23.02 17.46 23.29
C ASP A 298 -24.36 16.71 23.44
N GLY A 299 -24.44 15.50 22.91
CA GLY A 299 -25.64 14.67 22.89
C GLY A 299 -26.59 14.95 21.71
N LYS A 300 -26.31 16.00 20.91
CA LYS A 300 -27.01 16.28 19.64
C LYS A 300 -26.04 16.26 18.46
N LYS A 301 -24.93 16.97 18.61
CA LYS A 301 -23.86 17.11 17.63
C LYS A 301 -22.58 16.49 18.13
N MET A 302 -21.79 16.00 17.19
CA MET A 302 -20.40 15.70 17.40
C MET A 302 -19.52 16.83 16.87
N TYR A 303 -18.35 16.95 17.47
CA TYR A 303 -17.32 17.91 17.12
C TYR A 303 -16.01 17.15 16.93
N PHE A 304 -15.32 17.44 15.84
CA PHE A 304 -13.93 17.00 15.64
C PHE A 304 -13.01 18.19 15.48
N ALA A 305 -11.79 18.03 15.98
CA ALA A 305 -10.68 18.88 15.60
C ALA A 305 -9.56 18.02 15.03
N PHE A 306 -8.94 18.50 13.96
CA PHE A 306 -7.79 17.90 13.30
C PHE A 306 -6.69 18.94 13.23
N ARG A 307 -5.47 18.56 13.62
CA ARG A 307 -4.28 19.38 13.42
C ARG A 307 -3.22 18.56 12.71
N TRP A 308 -2.79 18.98 11.52
CA TRP A 308 -1.79 18.23 10.75
C TRP A 308 -0.63 19.12 10.30
N GLN A 309 0.52 18.48 10.13
CA GLN A 309 1.70 19.12 9.55
C GLN A 309 1.50 19.34 8.06
N ASP A 310 1.68 20.58 7.63
CA ASP A 310 1.62 20.99 6.24
C ASP A 310 2.61 22.15 6.03
N PRO A 311 3.79 21.90 5.42
CA PRO A 311 4.85 22.90 5.31
C PRO A 311 4.43 24.17 4.55
N SER A 312 3.42 24.06 3.69
CA SER A 312 2.89 25.16 2.89
C SER A 312 1.45 25.45 3.25
N ARG A 313 1.02 26.69 2.98
CA ARG A 313 -0.40 27.03 2.89
C ARG A 313 -0.78 27.06 1.42
N SER A 314 -1.29 25.97 0.87
CA SER A 314 -1.55 25.85 -0.57
C SER A 314 -3.03 26.00 -0.86
N MET A 315 -3.39 27.07 -1.55
CA MET A 315 -4.78 27.40 -1.91
C MET A 315 -5.03 27.24 -3.41
N ARG A 316 -3.99 27.03 -4.21
CA ARG A 316 -4.01 27.16 -5.66
C ARG A 316 -4.59 25.93 -6.34
N ARG A 317 -5.90 25.91 -6.60
CA ARG A 317 -6.53 24.83 -7.39
C ARG A 317 -6.37 25.07 -8.90
N ILE A 318 -5.23 24.66 -9.47
CA ILE A 318 -4.86 24.84 -10.90
C ILE A 318 -5.32 26.20 -11.45
N PRO A 319 -4.65 27.30 -11.05
CA PRO A 319 -4.97 28.64 -11.53
C PRO A 319 -4.93 28.75 -13.06
N LEU A 320 -5.50 29.81 -13.58
CA LEU A 320 -5.43 30.18 -14.99
C LEU A 320 -4.38 31.29 -15.16
N VAL A 321 -3.55 31.20 -16.19
CA VAL A 321 -2.58 32.25 -16.55
C VAL A 321 -2.85 32.74 -17.96
N LYS A 322 -2.93 34.06 -18.14
CA LYS A 322 -3.12 34.66 -19.46
C LYS A 322 -1.80 34.68 -20.23
N ARG A 323 -1.81 34.11 -21.42
CA ARG A 323 -0.71 34.11 -22.40
C ARG A 323 -1.15 34.88 -23.66
N GLU A 324 -0.23 35.05 -24.61
CA GLU A 324 -0.48 35.75 -25.86
C GLU A 324 -1.58 35.08 -26.72
N ASP A 325 -1.66 33.75 -26.67
CA ASP A 325 -2.61 32.92 -27.43
C ASP A 325 -3.91 32.61 -26.67
N GLY A 326 -4.04 33.04 -25.41
CA GLY A 326 -5.25 32.84 -24.61
C GLY A 326 -4.94 32.47 -23.15
N TRP A 327 -5.95 31.94 -22.46
CA TRP A 327 -5.82 31.49 -21.07
C TRP A 327 -5.37 30.05 -21.01
N HIS A 328 -4.38 29.73 -20.18
CA HIS A 328 -3.87 28.38 -19.98
C HIS A 328 -4.03 27.96 -18.54
N LEU A 329 -4.19 26.65 -18.30
CA LEU A 329 -3.98 26.11 -16.96
C LEU A 329 -2.53 26.36 -16.55
N LEU A 330 -2.33 26.94 -15.36
CA LEU A 330 -1.03 27.02 -14.74
C LEU A 330 -0.65 25.63 -14.26
N LYS A 331 0.41 25.08 -14.87
CA LYS A 331 0.91 23.73 -14.63
C LYS A 331 2.38 23.83 -14.24
N GLY A 332 2.77 23.13 -13.18
CA GLY A 332 4.18 22.86 -12.91
C GLY A 332 4.73 21.75 -13.81
N SER A 333 5.99 21.39 -13.62
CA SER A 333 6.70 20.40 -14.44
C SER A 333 6.11 18.98 -14.32
N HIS A 334 5.45 18.67 -13.21
CA HIS A 334 4.87 17.35 -12.95
C HIS A 334 3.35 17.31 -13.12
N ASP A 335 2.71 18.47 -13.33
CA ASP A 335 1.26 18.56 -13.42
C ASP A 335 0.72 17.97 -14.72
N ARG A 336 -0.17 17.00 -14.57
CA ARG A 336 -0.83 16.26 -15.64
C ARG A 336 -2.36 16.30 -15.44
N PRO A 337 -2.99 17.48 -15.61
CA PRO A 337 -4.45 17.61 -15.47
C PRO A 337 -5.22 16.76 -16.48
N ASP A 338 -4.60 16.44 -17.62
CA ASP A 338 -5.13 15.58 -18.68
C ASP A 338 -5.41 14.13 -18.24
N ILE A 339 -4.72 13.68 -17.20
CA ILE A 339 -4.94 12.37 -16.55
C ILE A 339 -5.35 12.50 -15.08
N ALA A 340 -5.74 13.69 -14.63
CA ALA A 340 -6.13 13.99 -13.26
C ALA A 340 -5.04 13.68 -12.20
N ASP A 341 -3.77 13.94 -12.54
CA ASP A 341 -2.63 13.82 -11.62
C ASP A 341 -1.87 15.14 -11.56
N VAL A 342 -2.15 15.95 -10.54
CA VAL A 342 -1.59 17.30 -10.35
C VAL A 342 -1.00 17.37 -8.95
N THR A 343 0.22 17.90 -8.84
CA THR A 343 1.04 17.90 -7.63
C THR A 343 1.81 19.18 -7.37
N ASP A 344 1.78 20.14 -8.29
CA ASP A 344 2.51 21.41 -8.13
C ASP A 344 1.53 22.53 -7.75
N PHE A 345 0.53 22.83 -8.59
CA PHE A 345 -0.50 23.83 -8.28
C PHE A 345 -1.85 23.17 -7.93
N TYR A 346 -1.94 22.64 -6.72
CA TYR A 346 -3.19 22.15 -6.14
C TYR A 346 -3.42 22.73 -4.74
N GLU A 347 -4.67 22.73 -4.29
CA GLU A 347 -5.03 23.17 -2.93
C GLU A 347 -4.76 22.08 -1.88
N ASP A 348 -4.53 22.47 -0.64
CA ASP A 348 -4.44 21.52 0.47
C ASP A 348 -5.80 20.90 0.77
N LYS A 349 -5.79 19.63 1.18
CA LYS A 349 -6.99 18.91 1.60
C LYS A 349 -6.72 17.99 2.77
N LEU A 350 -7.76 17.75 3.54
CA LEU A 350 -7.84 16.64 4.49
C LEU A 350 -9.04 15.78 4.09
N ALA A 351 -8.85 14.46 4.02
CA ALA A 351 -9.95 13.51 3.91
C ALA A 351 -10.02 12.64 5.17
N VAL A 352 -11.24 12.46 5.67
CA VAL A 352 -11.59 11.63 6.82
C VAL A 352 -12.56 10.57 6.34
N GLY A 353 -12.15 9.30 6.37
CA GLY A 353 -13.01 8.16 6.03
C GLY A 353 -13.48 7.45 7.30
N ILE A 354 -14.78 7.26 7.45
CA ILE A 354 -15.42 6.55 8.57
C ILE A 354 -16.10 5.30 8.02
N THR A 355 -15.88 4.16 8.67
CA THR A 355 -16.50 2.89 8.23
C THR A 355 -16.71 1.93 9.41
N THR A 356 -17.60 0.95 9.24
CA THR A 356 -17.72 -0.18 10.17
C THR A 356 -16.67 -1.26 9.94
N ASN A 357 -15.83 -1.13 8.90
CA ASN A 357 -14.86 -2.16 8.50
C ASN A 357 -13.41 -1.78 8.84
N ALA A 358 -12.72 -2.64 9.59
CA ALA A 358 -11.31 -2.49 9.95
C ALA A 358 -10.32 -3.06 8.91
N ASN A 359 -10.81 -3.51 7.75
CA ASN A 359 -9.98 -4.10 6.70
C ASN A 359 -8.87 -3.15 6.23
N PHE A 360 -7.76 -3.73 5.78
CA PHE A 360 -6.67 -2.98 5.17
C PHE A 360 -7.12 -2.20 3.93
N GLY A 361 -6.34 -1.18 3.55
CA GLY A 361 -6.66 -0.36 2.38
C GLY A 361 -7.87 0.55 2.60
N ALA A 362 -7.92 1.24 3.74
CA ALA A 362 -8.99 2.17 4.12
C ALA A 362 -10.37 1.50 4.23
N GLY A 363 -10.48 0.44 5.05
CA GLY A 363 -11.73 -0.30 5.23
C GLY A 363 -12.07 -1.21 4.05
N GLY A 364 -11.06 -1.71 3.33
CA GLY A 364 -11.26 -2.53 2.13
C GLY A 364 -11.76 -1.74 0.92
N SER A 365 -11.59 -0.42 0.91
CA SER A 365 -12.09 0.46 -0.15
C SER A 365 -11.07 0.81 -1.23
N THR A 366 -9.79 0.48 -1.06
CA THR A 366 -8.70 0.92 -1.97
C THR A 366 -8.22 -0.21 -2.88
N TYR A 367 -8.36 -0.02 -4.19
CA TYR A 367 -7.96 -1.00 -5.20
C TYR A 367 -6.94 -0.38 -6.16
N LEU A 368 -5.74 -0.94 -6.23
CA LEU A 368 -4.60 -0.36 -6.96
C LEU A 368 -4.46 -0.90 -8.39
N GLY A 369 -3.84 -0.11 -9.27
CA GLY A 369 -3.48 -0.49 -10.63
C GLY A 369 -4.23 0.27 -11.72
N ALA A 370 -3.81 0.06 -12.96
CA ALA A 370 -4.32 0.74 -14.15
C ALA A 370 -5.74 0.30 -14.57
N LYS A 371 -6.21 -0.87 -14.13
CA LYS A 371 -7.54 -1.41 -14.45
C LYS A 371 -8.00 -2.43 -13.38
N PRO A 372 -8.31 -1.99 -12.15
CA PRO A 372 -8.73 -2.89 -11.07
C PRO A 372 -10.14 -3.48 -11.28
N LEU A 373 -10.98 -2.83 -12.10
CA LEU A 373 -12.29 -3.32 -12.51
C LEU A 373 -12.24 -3.75 -13.98
N ALA A 374 -12.38 -5.04 -14.25
CA ALA A 374 -12.16 -5.61 -15.59
C ALA A 374 -13.21 -5.13 -16.62
N ASP A 375 -14.46 -4.96 -16.19
CA ASP A 375 -15.63 -4.58 -16.99
C ASP A 375 -15.86 -3.05 -17.06
N LYS A 376 -15.05 -2.25 -16.36
CA LYS A 376 -15.19 -0.79 -16.31
C LYS A 376 -14.02 -0.06 -16.97
N ALA A 377 -14.20 1.23 -17.22
CA ALA A 377 -13.17 2.12 -17.74
C ALA A 377 -11.99 2.24 -16.75
N ALA A 378 -10.77 2.37 -17.28
CA ALA A 378 -9.56 2.57 -16.48
C ALA A 378 -9.57 3.96 -15.81
N PRO A 379 -9.05 4.11 -14.58
CA PRO A 379 -8.86 5.42 -13.97
C PRO A 379 -7.86 6.21 -14.81
N LEU A 380 -8.14 7.50 -15.04
CA LEU A 380 -7.29 8.35 -15.89
C LEU A 380 -5.82 8.36 -15.45
N HIS A 381 -5.59 8.43 -14.14
CA HIS A 381 -4.25 8.43 -13.54
C HIS A 381 -3.61 7.04 -13.43
N ALA A 382 -4.31 5.96 -13.79
CA ALA A 382 -3.84 4.57 -13.73
C ALA A 382 -3.40 4.06 -12.33
N ARG A 383 -3.70 4.81 -11.26
CA ARG A 383 -3.29 4.47 -9.87
C ARG A 383 -4.24 3.48 -9.18
N GLY A 384 -5.53 3.53 -9.51
CA GLY A 384 -6.55 2.70 -8.86
C GLY A 384 -7.90 3.39 -8.70
N TYR A 385 -8.79 2.76 -7.93
CA TYR A 385 -10.10 3.29 -7.56
C TYR A 385 -10.37 3.13 -6.07
N HIS A 386 -11.32 3.95 -5.58
CA HIS A 386 -11.98 3.73 -4.29
C HIS A 386 -13.40 3.19 -4.51
N TYR A 387 -13.72 2.05 -3.89
CA TYR A 387 -15.04 1.42 -3.92
C TYR A 387 -15.12 0.26 -2.90
N THR A 388 -16.32 -0.13 -2.51
CA THR A 388 -16.59 -1.32 -1.69
C THR A 388 -17.21 -2.44 -2.53
N THR A 389 -17.10 -3.70 -2.08
CA THR A 389 -17.62 -4.88 -2.80
C THR A 389 -18.54 -5.77 -1.97
N ASP A 390 -18.63 -5.51 -0.67
CA ASP A 390 -19.38 -6.29 0.32
C ASP A 390 -20.73 -5.66 0.70
N GLY A 391 -21.15 -4.61 -0.02
CA GLY A 391 -22.35 -3.85 0.27
C GLY A 391 -22.22 -2.85 1.42
N THR A 392 -21.04 -2.74 2.03
CA THR A 392 -20.73 -1.66 2.98
C THR A 392 -20.40 -0.35 2.25
N PHE A 393 -20.16 0.72 2.99
CA PHE A 393 -19.64 1.96 2.46
C PHE A 393 -18.61 2.57 3.42
N VAL A 394 -17.89 3.56 2.92
CA VAL A 394 -17.07 4.48 3.71
C VAL A 394 -17.71 5.86 3.59
N ASP A 395 -18.09 6.45 4.71
CA ASP A 395 -18.52 7.85 4.86
C ASP A 395 -17.25 8.72 4.79
N VAL A 396 -17.17 9.70 3.89
CA VAL A 396 -15.95 10.42 3.52
C VAL A 396 -16.16 11.92 3.56
N TRP A 397 -15.58 12.56 4.57
CA TRP A 397 -15.55 14.01 4.68
C TRP A 397 -14.26 14.55 4.06
N GLN A 398 -14.38 15.49 3.12
CA GLN A 398 -13.22 16.08 2.46
C GLN A 398 -13.22 17.60 2.59
N TRP A 399 -12.32 18.13 3.43
CA TRP A 399 -12.04 19.55 3.50
C TRP A 399 -11.12 19.95 2.34
N LYS A 400 -11.47 21.03 1.63
CA LYS A 400 -10.76 21.53 0.45
C LYS A 400 -10.51 23.01 0.61
N ALA A 401 -9.24 23.43 0.66
CA ALA A 401 -8.90 24.77 1.09
C ALA A 401 -9.67 25.87 0.29
N SER A 402 -9.67 25.80 -1.05
CA SER A 402 -10.28 26.81 -1.92
C SER A 402 -11.64 26.42 -2.50
N ARG A 403 -11.97 25.13 -2.53
CA ARG A 403 -13.29 24.63 -2.94
C ARG A 403 -14.25 24.49 -1.76
N GLY A 404 -14.37 25.54 -0.95
CA GLY A 404 -15.38 25.69 0.10
C GLY A 404 -14.88 25.62 1.54
N GLY A 405 -13.68 25.10 1.78
CA GLY A 405 -13.10 24.94 3.12
C GLY A 405 -12.94 26.26 3.89
N HIS A 406 -12.50 27.33 3.23
CA HIS A 406 -12.45 28.68 3.83
C HIS A 406 -13.82 29.39 3.86
N LEU A 407 -14.85 28.77 3.33
CA LEU A 407 -16.22 29.28 3.31
C LEU A 407 -17.14 28.56 4.30
N GLY A 408 -16.57 27.77 5.21
CA GLY A 408 -17.31 27.12 6.28
C GLY A 408 -17.74 25.68 6.01
N PHE A 409 -17.25 25.05 4.94
CA PHE A 409 -17.79 23.79 4.45
C PHE A 409 -16.75 22.68 4.29
N VAL A 410 -17.15 21.47 4.67
CA VAL A 410 -16.47 20.21 4.39
C VAL A 410 -17.36 19.42 3.45
N ASP A 411 -16.81 18.85 2.38
CA ASP A 411 -17.63 18.06 1.45
C ASP A 411 -18.00 16.71 2.05
N ASP A 412 -19.30 16.42 2.10
CA ASP A 412 -19.82 15.10 2.46
C ASP A 412 -19.93 14.18 1.23
N GLN A 413 -19.30 13.02 1.32
CA GLN A 413 -19.09 12.10 0.21
C GLN A 413 -19.06 10.67 0.73
N TYR A 414 -19.08 9.68 -0.17
CA TYR A 414 -18.94 8.29 0.22
C TYR A 414 -18.19 7.45 -0.80
N PHE A 415 -17.62 6.33 -0.33
CA PHE A 415 -17.18 5.22 -1.16
C PHE A 415 -18.18 4.07 -1.02
N GLY A 416 -18.89 3.76 -2.09
CA GLY A 416 -19.81 2.61 -2.15
C GLY A 416 -19.43 1.61 -3.24
N ALA A 417 -20.39 0.78 -3.62
CA ALA A 417 -20.22 -0.13 -4.75
C ALA A 417 -19.95 0.65 -6.06
N PRO A 418 -19.16 0.11 -7.00
CA PRO A 418 -19.00 0.71 -8.32
C PRO A 418 -20.36 0.77 -9.03
N ARG A 419 -20.66 1.92 -9.65
CA ARG A 419 -21.87 2.05 -10.47
C ARG A 419 -21.63 1.63 -11.92
N ASP A 420 -22.71 1.47 -12.68
CA ASP A 420 -22.57 1.33 -14.13
C ASP A 420 -22.09 2.61 -14.80
N MET A 421 -21.32 2.47 -15.87
CA MET A 421 -20.79 3.58 -16.64
C MET A 421 -21.92 4.28 -17.41
N THR A 422 -21.87 5.60 -17.43
CA THR A 422 -22.65 6.40 -18.38
C THR A 422 -22.09 6.20 -19.80
N PRO A 423 -22.87 6.48 -20.86
CA PRO A 423 -22.37 6.44 -22.23
C PRO A 423 -21.13 7.32 -22.45
N ALA A 424 -21.06 8.49 -21.81
CA ALA A 424 -19.93 9.40 -21.90
C ALA A 424 -18.66 8.82 -21.24
N GLU A 425 -18.78 8.12 -20.11
CA GLU A 425 -17.65 7.43 -19.47
C GLU A 425 -17.19 6.22 -20.28
N ALA A 426 -18.13 5.43 -20.80
CA ALA A 426 -17.83 4.30 -21.67
C ALA A 426 -17.14 4.74 -22.97
N ALA A 427 -17.49 5.92 -23.49
CA ALA A 427 -16.84 6.55 -24.63
C ALA A 427 -15.54 7.29 -24.29
N GLY A 428 -15.11 7.29 -23.02
CA GLY A 428 -13.89 7.97 -22.57
C GLY A 428 -13.95 9.51 -22.59
N GLN A 429 -15.14 10.10 -22.73
CA GLN A 429 -15.35 11.55 -22.76
C GLN A 429 -15.29 12.18 -21.36
N THR A 430 -15.64 11.40 -20.34
CA THR A 430 -15.61 11.83 -18.94
C THR A 430 -14.99 10.75 -18.06
N ARG A 431 -14.48 11.17 -16.89
CA ARG A 431 -13.84 10.27 -15.92
C ARG A 431 -14.87 9.38 -15.24
N TYR A 432 -14.66 8.06 -15.31
CA TYR A 432 -15.29 7.09 -14.42
C TYR A 432 -14.62 7.10 -13.04
N GLN A 433 -15.41 7.09 -11.96
CA GLN A 433 -14.93 7.27 -10.58
C GLN A 433 -15.23 6.06 -9.67
N ALA A 434 -15.75 4.97 -10.24
CA ALA A 434 -16.12 3.75 -9.52
C ALA A 434 -17.10 4.02 -8.36
N GLY A 435 -16.67 3.79 -7.12
CA GLY A 435 -17.49 3.91 -5.91
C GLY A 435 -17.44 5.28 -5.25
N TYR A 436 -16.60 6.21 -5.74
CA TYR A 436 -16.46 7.54 -5.14
C TYR A 436 -17.52 8.52 -5.64
N TRP A 437 -18.47 8.86 -4.76
CA TRP A 437 -19.60 9.72 -5.06
C TRP A 437 -19.83 10.76 -3.97
N ASN A 438 -20.59 11.80 -4.31
CA ASN A 438 -21.03 12.78 -3.32
C ASN A 438 -22.36 12.34 -2.75
N ASP A 439 -22.61 12.77 -1.52
CA ASP A 439 -23.91 12.62 -0.89
C ASP A 439 -24.98 13.45 -1.64
N PRO A 440 -26.27 13.06 -1.54
CA PRO A 440 -27.36 13.76 -2.20
C PRO A 440 -27.34 15.27 -1.93
N GLY A 441 -27.15 16.07 -2.97
CA GLY A 441 -27.01 17.50 -2.82
C GLY A 441 -26.24 18.13 -3.97
N ARG A 442 -25.93 19.42 -3.84
CA ARG A 442 -25.23 20.19 -4.88
C ARG A 442 -24.05 20.91 -4.28
N ALA A 443 -22.92 20.90 -5.00
CA ALA A 443 -21.79 21.79 -4.74
C ALA A 443 -22.06 23.20 -5.27
N PHE A 444 -21.64 24.18 -4.48
CA PHE A 444 -21.58 25.59 -4.85
C PHE A 444 -20.28 25.98 -5.59
N TYR A 445 -19.42 25.02 -5.92
CA TYR A 445 -18.17 25.29 -6.61
C TYR A 445 -18.08 24.60 -7.98
N SER A 446 -17.38 25.24 -8.91
CA SER A 446 -17.09 24.71 -10.25
C SER A 446 -15.74 25.21 -10.77
N TYR A 447 -15.25 24.65 -11.87
CA TYR A 447 -14.05 25.16 -12.52
C TYR A 447 -14.38 26.35 -13.42
N ASN A 448 -13.52 27.36 -13.46
CA ASN A 448 -13.69 28.55 -14.31
C ASN A 448 -13.27 28.34 -15.78
N TYR A 449 -13.20 27.09 -16.21
CA TYR A 449 -12.84 26.70 -17.57
C TYR A 449 -13.67 25.50 -18.00
N LYS A 450 -13.88 25.36 -19.31
CA LYS A 450 -14.56 24.20 -19.88
C LYS A 450 -13.68 22.96 -19.72
N GLY A 451 -14.27 21.89 -19.19
CA GLY A 451 -13.59 20.60 -19.09
C GLY A 451 -13.26 20.03 -20.47
N GLU A 452 -12.05 19.51 -20.60
CA GLU A 452 -11.57 18.79 -21.78
C GLU A 452 -11.52 17.28 -21.50
N PRO A 453 -11.70 16.44 -22.53
CA PRO A 453 -11.57 15.00 -22.40
C PRO A 453 -10.12 14.59 -22.03
N PRO A 454 -9.90 13.32 -21.64
CA PRO A 454 -8.57 12.79 -21.36
C PRO A 454 -7.58 13.08 -22.50
N GLY A 455 -6.37 13.52 -22.15
CA GLY A 455 -5.36 14.00 -23.10
C GLY A 455 -5.45 15.49 -23.45
N GLY A 456 -6.44 16.22 -22.93
CA GLY A 456 -6.63 17.66 -23.16
C GLY A 456 -5.63 18.59 -22.42
N TYR A 457 -5.99 19.87 -22.34
CA TYR A 457 -5.29 20.95 -21.62
C TYR A 457 -3.84 21.21 -22.09
N GLN A 458 -3.54 20.94 -23.37
CA GLN A 458 -2.22 21.22 -23.97
C GLN A 458 -2.11 22.65 -24.51
N GLY A 459 -3.24 23.25 -24.88
CA GLY A 459 -3.33 24.61 -25.41
C GLY A 459 -4.20 25.52 -24.53
N PRO A 460 -4.63 26.68 -25.08
CA PRO A 460 -5.51 27.59 -24.36
C PRO A 460 -6.87 26.96 -24.08
N VAL A 461 -7.39 27.17 -22.87
CA VAL A 461 -8.68 26.69 -22.41
C VAL A 461 -9.76 27.75 -22.56
N GLN A 462 -11.00 27.31 -22.76
CA GLN A 462 -12.15 28.21 -22.78
C GLN A 462 -12.53 28.62 -21.35
N VAL A 463 -12.24 29.86 -20.97
CA VAL A 463 -12.65 30.46 -19.70
C VAL A 463 -14.16 30.72 -19.69
N LEU A 464 -14.81 30.47 -18.56
CA LEU A 464 -16.26 30.63 -18.42
C LEU A 464 -16.63 32.06 -17.95
N ARG A 465 -15.88 32.61 -17.00
CA ARG A 465 -16.15 33.92 -16.40
C ARG A 465 -14.87 34.73 -16.18
N LEU A 466 -15.00 36.04 -16.31
CA LEU A 466 -13.92 37.02 -16.09
C LEU A 466 -14.24 37.86 -14.85
N PRO A 467 -13.23 38.36 -14.11
CA PRO A 467 -13.45 39.27 -13.01
C PRO A 467 -14.02 40.60 -13.51
N LEU A 468 -14.94 41.19 -12.73
CA LEU A 468 -15.42 42.55 -12.96
C LEU A 468 -14.28 43.57 -12.83
N ASP A 469 -13.38 43.35 -11.87
CA ASP A 469 -12.18 44.13 -11.62
C ASP A 469 -10.99 43.18 -11.45
N TRP A 470 -10.18 43.05 -12.50
CA TRP A 470 -9.03 42.15 -12.49
C TRP A 470 -7.92 42.66 -11.57
N GLN A 471 -7.79 43.97 -11.36
CA GLN A 471 -6.75 44.55 -10.49
C GLN A 471 -7.06 44.26 -9.03
N LYS A 472 -8.33 44.42 -8.63
CA LYS A 472 -8.81 44.01 -7.31
C LYS A 472 -8.63 42.50 -7.10
N MET A 473 -9.00 41.68 -8.08
CA MET A 473 -8.81 40.23 -8.02
C MET A 473 -7.34 39.87 -7.79
N VAL A 474 -6.41 40.42 -8.58
CA VAL A 474 -4.96 40.18 -8.43
C VAL A 474 -4.47 40.61 -7.05
N LYS A 475 -4.97 41.74 -6.52
CA LYS A 475 -4.65 42.17 -5.15
C LYS A 475 -5.16 41.19 -4.09
N GLU A 476 -6.34 40.61 -4.28
CA GLU A 476 -6.93 39.60 -3.36
C GLU A 476 -6.22 38.25 -3.41
N LEU A 477 -5.44 37.94 -4.45
CA LEU A 477 -4.56 36.76 -4.47
C LEU A 477 -3.40 36.87 -3.47
N GLY A 478 -3.09 38.09 -3.00
CA GLY A 478 -1.87 38.37 -2.24
C GLY A 478 -0.63 38.25 -3.12
N LYS A 479 0.53 38.08 -2.49
CA LYS A 479 1.77 37.80 -3.22
C LYS A 479 1.73 36.41 -3.86
N PHE A 480 1.61 36.37 -5.19
CA PHE A 480 1.73 35.14 -5.96
C PHE A 480 3.18 34.86 -6.37
N ASP A 481 3.60 33.61 -6.25
CA ASP A 481 4.91 33.10 -6.67
C ASP A 481 4.71 31.85 -7.53
N PHE A 482 5.45 31.77 -8.64
CA PHE A 482 5.44 30.63 -9.56
C PHE A 482 6.17 29.40 -9.01
N ASP A 483 6.83 29.52 -7.85
CA ASP A 483 7.25 28.37 -7.08
C ASP A 483 6.01 27.66 -6.50
N PRO A 484 5.66 26.43 -6.93
CA PRO A 484 4.52 25.68 -6.40
C PRO A 484 4.59 25.42 -4.90
N ASN A 485 5.78 25.57 -4.35
CA ASN A 485 6.16 25.31 -2.96
C ASN A 485 6.01 26.55 -2.05
N SER A 486 5.66 27.70 -2.62
CA SER A 486 5.42 28.92 -1.87
C SER A 486 4.07 28.86 -1.13
N SER A 487 4.05 29.36 0.10
CA SER A 487 2.81 29.50 0.87
C SER A 487 2.02 30.72 0.40
N ASP A 488 0.71 30.57 0.29
CA ASP A 488 -0.24 31.65 0.05
C ASP A 488 -0.47 32.46 1.33
N GLU A 489 -0.47 33.78 1.24
CA GLU A 489 -0.61 34.69 2.38
C GLU A 489 -1.97 34.53 3.11
N GLU A 490 -1.99 34.76 4.42
CA GLU A 490 -3.24 34.78 5.20
C GLU A 490 -4.22 35.82 4.59
N GLY A 491 -5.48 35.43 4.40
CA GLY A 491 -6.51 36.28 3.79
C GLY A 491 -6.50 36.32 2.26
N SER A 492 -5.51 35.68 1.61
CA SER A 492 -5.54 35.47 0.15
C SER A 492 -6.74 34.64 -0.28
N LYS A 493 -7.28 34.96 -1.45
CA LYS A 493 -8.51 34.40 -1.97
C LYS A 493 -8.30 33.75 -3.33
N TRP A 494 -8.30 32.43 -3.35
CA TRP A 494 -8.04 31.61 -4.55
C TRP A 494 -9.30 31.02 -5.17
N TRP A 495 -10.37 31.82 -5.17
CA TRP A 495 -11.64 31.52 -5.81
C TRP A 495 -12.33 32.83 -6.23
N LEU A 496 -13.26 32.74 -7.17
CA LEU A 496 -14.06 33.89 -7.61
C LEU A 496 -15.52 33.69 -7.22
N LEU A 497 -16.15 34.71 -6.63
CA LEU A 497 -17.58 34.67 -6.34
C LEU A 497 -18.39 35.06 -7.59
N ASP A 498 -19.62 34.55 -7.69
CA ASP A 498 -20.53 34.92 -8.78
C ASP A 498 -20.70 36.44 -8.92
N LYS A 499 -20.88 37.15 -7.79
CA LYS A 499 -21.04 38.62 -7.73
C LYS A 499 -19.80 39.43 -8.14
N GLU A 500 -18.64 38.79 -8.26
CA GLU A 500 -17.36 39.43 -8.62
C GLU A 500 -16.97 39.19 -10.07
N THR A 501 -17.80 38.43 -10.79
CA THR A 501 -17.48 37.95 -12.12
C THR A 501 -18.62 38.17 -13.08
N VAL A 502 -18.28 38.23 -14.36
CA VAL A 502 -19.23 38.26 -15.48
C VAL A 502 -18.93 37.13 -16.44
N PRO A 503 -19.92 36.66 -17.23
CA PRO A 503 -19.65 35.71 -18.31
C PRO A 503 -18.51 36.20 -19.21
N TYR A 504 -17.74 35.26 -19.74
CA TYR A 504 -16.64 35.56 -20.65
C TYR A 504 -17.12 36.39 -21.85
N ALA A 505 -16.42 37.50 -22.13
CA ALA A 505 -16.61 38.32 -23.31
C ALA A 505 -15.24 38.75 -23.84
N LYS A 506 -15.06 38.69 -25.16
CA LYS A 506 -13.76 38.93 -25.83
C LYS A 506 -13.24 40.34 -25.56
N GLU A 507 -14.13 41.32 -25.50
CA GLU A 507 -13.83 42.74 -25.28
C GLU A 507 -13.37 43.00 -23.85
N LEU A 508 -13.87 42.24 -22.88
CA LEU A 508 -13.44 42.30 -21.49
C LEU A 508 -12.11 41.58 -21.30
N ASP A 509 -11.97 40.40 -21.91
CA ASP A 509 -10.71 39.65 -21.90
C ASP A 509 -9.58 40.51 -22.47
N ALA A 510 -9.77 41.18 -23.61
CA ALA A 510 -8.76 42.03 -24.23
C ALA A 510 -8.17 43.13 -23.31
N LYS A 511 -8.91 43.54 -22.26
CA LYS A 511 -8.44 44.52 -21.27
C LYS A 511 -7.54 43.93 -20.18
N ILE A 512 -7.50 42.60 -20.05
CA ILE A 512 -6.69 41.90 -19.06
C ILE A 512 -5.30 41.66 -19.66
N PRO A 513 -4.21 42.13 -19.02
CA PRO A 513 -2.85 41.95 -19.53
C PRO A 513 -2.39 40.48 -19.58
N VAL A 514 -1.54 40.17 -20.55
CA VAL A 514 -0.75 38.92 -20.56
C VAL A 514 0.08 38.83 -19.27
N GLY A 515 0.19 37.63 -18.71
CA GLY A 515 0.83 37.36 -17.43
C GLY A 515 -0.12 37.41 -16.23
N THR A 516 -1.35 37.91 -16.40
CA THR A 516 -2.36 37.90 -15.32
C THR A 516 -2.69 36.48 -14.90
N VAL A 517 -2.66 36.21 -13.59
CA VAL A 517 -3.11 34.94 -12.99
C VAL A 517 -4.49 35.14 -12.39
N MET A 518 -5.34 34.13 -12.55
CA MET A 518 -6.72 34.13 -12.06
C MET A 518 -7.04 32.78 -11.39
N PRO A 519 -7.89 32.73 -10.34
CA PRO A 519 -8.34 31.48 -9.78
C PRO A 519 -9.03 30.58 -10.81
N GLY A 520 -8.75 29.27 -10.73
CA GLY A 520 -9.42 28.24 -11.52
C GLY A 520 -10.78 27.82 -10.94
N VAL A 521 -11.19 28.37 -9.81
CA VAL A 521 -12.40 27.98 -9.06
C VAL A 521 -13.41 29.11 -9.04
N LEU A 522 -14.66 28.77 -9.35
CA LEU A 522 -15.84 29.61 -9.14
C LEU A 522 -16.60 29.11 -7.92
N ILE A 523 -17.08 30.03 -7.09
CA ILE A 523 -18.07 29.79 -6.04
C ILE A 523 -19.36 30.48 -6.45
N THR A 524 -20.29 29.69 -6.97
CA THR A 524 -21.55 30.13 -7.57
C THR A 524 -22.70 29.30 -7.01
N GLY A 525 -23.74 29.98 -6.51
CA GLY A 525 -24.93 29.33 -5.98
C GLY A 525 -24.80 28.88 -4.52
N ASN A 526 -25.69 27.97 -4.12
CA ASN A 526 -25.83 27.50 -2.74
C ASN A 526 -25.21 26.13 -2.56
N TYR A 527 -24.72 25.86 -1.36
CA TYR A 527 -24.31 24.54 -0.93
C TYR A 527 -25.46 23.88 -0.18
N GLU A 528 -25.96 22.74 -0.68
CA GLU A 528 -27.28 22.23 -0.30
C GLU A 528 -27.31 20.70 -0.19
N GLY A 529 -28.26 20.22 0.61
CA GLY A 529 -28.57 18.80 0.77
C GLY A 529 -27.73 18.14 1.85
N ASP A 530 -27.75 16.81 1.81
CA ASP A 530 -26.94 15.92 2.65
C ASP A 530 -25.45 16.28 2.58
N ARG A 531 -25.00 16.53 1.35
CA ARG A 531 -23.65 16.98 1.00
C ARG A 531 -23.10 18.18 1.80
N ALA A 532 -23.98 19.03 2.33
CA ALA A 532 -23.63 20.29 2.98
C ALA A 532 -23.80 20.25 4.51
N GLN A 533 -24.03 19.07 5.11
CA GLN A 533 -24.35 18.93 6.54
C GLN A 533 -23.13 18.95 7.47
N VAL A 534 -21.91 19.03 6.93
CA VAL A 534 -20.67 19.10 7.70
C VAL A 534 -20.06 20.51 7.63
N PRO A 535 -20.47 21.44 8.52
CA PRO A 535 -19.79 22.72 8.66
C PRO A 535 -18.39 22.51 9.25
N GLY A 536 -17.44 23.32 8.79
CA GLY A 536 -16.09 23.33 9.34
C GLY A 536 -15.31 24.59 9.01
N ALA A 537 -14.34 24.93 9.85
CA ALA A 537 -13.47 26.08 9.68
C ALA A 537 -12.03 25.67 9.96
N ALA A 538 -11.11 26.21 9.16
CA ALA A 538 -9.70 25.87 9.26
C ALA A 538 -8.83 27.11 9.30
N LYS A 539 -7.70 26.98 10.01
CA LYS A 539 -6.65 27.97 10.08
C LYS A 539 -5.30 27.31 9.85
N TRP A 540 -4.49 27.91 8.99
CA TRP A 540 -3.09 27.52 8.83
C TRP A 540 -2.22 28.45 9.65
N LYS A 541 -1.27 27.90 10.40
CA LYS A 541 -0.29 28.68 11.16
C LYS A 541 0.97 27.84 11.41
N ASP A 542 2.14 28.44 11.17
CA ASP A 542 3.46 27.89 11.51
C ASP A 542 3.70 26.46 10.96
N GLY A 543 3.25 26.17 9.73
CA GLY A 543 3.41 24.85 9.10
C GLY A 543 2.38 23.81 9.54
N TYR A 544 1.23 24.25 10.08
CA TYR A 544 0.14 23.38 10.49
C TYR A 544 -1.19 23.94 10.04
N TRP A 545 -2.04 23.07 9.49
CA TRP A 545 -3.47 23.33 9.44
C TRP A 545 -4.12 22.83 10.73
N THR A 546 -5.09 23.59 11.22
CA THR A 546 -6.04 23.20 12.27
C THR A 546 -7.44 23.35 11.71
N LEU A 547 -8.22 22.28 11.68
CA LEU A 547 -9.60 22.22 11.20
C LEU A 547 -10.51 21.79 12.33
N GLU A 548 -11.56 22.55 12.58
CA GLU A 548 -12.68 22.15 13.43
C GLU A 548 -13.90 21.91 12.57
N MET A 549 -14.65 20.84 12.87
CA MET A 549 -15.88 20.51 12.17
C MET A 549 -16.95 20.00 13.15
N SER A 550 -18.21 20.10 12.74
CA SER A 550 -19.31 19.52 13.48
C SER A 550 -20.28 18.79 12.56
N ARG A 551 -21.01 17.82 13.09
CA ARG A 551 -22.10 17.13 12.41
C ARG A 551 -23.14 16.69 13.44
N ASP A 552 -24.38 16.45 13.02
CA ASP A 552 -25.34 15.77 13.89
C ASP A 552 -24.88 14.33 14.17
N LEU A 553 -25.11 13.84 15.39
CA LEU A 553 -24.77 12.46 15.77
C LEU A 553 -25.52 11.43 14.94
N LYS A 554 -26.73 11.80 14.50
CA LYS A 554 -27.59 11.02 13.60
C LYS A 554 -28.08 11.94 12.49
N THR A 555 -27.82 11.58 11.25
CA THR A 555 -28.23 12.40 10.09
C THR A 555 -29.46 11.82 9.39
N GLY A 556 -29.68 10.51 9.52
CA GLY A 556 -30.71 9.79 8.78
C GLY A 556 -30.35 9.56 7.30
N SER A 557 -29.15 9.96 6.87
CA SER A 557 -28.64 9.60 5.56
C SER A 557 -28.28 8.12 5.49
N LYS A 558 -28.44 7.53 4.31
CA LYS A 558 -28.02 6.16 4.01
C LYS A 558 -26.53 6.05 3.68
N PHE A 559 -25.86 7.19 3.52
CA PHE A 559 -24.45 7.29 3.18
C PHE A 559 -23.59 7.80 4.34
N ASP A 560 -24.23 8.04 5.48
CA ASP A 560 -23.60 8.44 6.73
C ASP A 560 -23.58 7.34 7.78
N HIS A 561 -22.55 7.38 8.63
CA HIS A 561 -22.55 6.58 9.86
C HIS A 561 -23.02 7.38 11.06
N ASP A 562 -24.10 6.93 11.72
CA ASP A 562 -24.50 7.46 13.02
C ASP A 562 -23.46 7.16 14.10
N PHE A 563 -23.14 8.16 14.91
CA PHE A 563 -22.23 8.06 16.04
C PHE A 563 -23.03 7.80 17.32
N VAL A 564 -23.29 6.53 17.60
CA VAL A 564 -24.05 6.09 18.77
C VAL A 564 -23.23 5.16 19.66
N PRO A 565 -23.44 5.18 21.00
CA PRO A 565 -22.80 4.24 21.91
C PRO A 565 -22.98 2.78 21.47
N GLY A 566 -21.93 1.98 21.61
CA GLY A 566 -21.93 0.56 21.26
C GLY A 566 -21.74 0.25 19.77
N ARG A 567 -21.81 1.23 18.87
CA ARG A 567 -21.43 1.04 17.46
C ARG A 567 -19.92 1.15 17.29
N GLU A 568 -19.32 0.12 16.71
CA GLU A 568 -17.91 0.14 16.38
C GLU A 568 -17.68 0.79 15.01
N LEU A 569 -16.90 1.87 15.00
CA LEU A 569 -16.50 2.60 13.80
C LEU A 569 -14.98 2.74 13.75
N TYR A 570 -14.45 2.91 12.55
CA TYR A 570 -13.04 3.06 12.27
C TYR A 570 -12.81 4.29 11.41
N MET A 571 -11.78 5.07 11.77
CA MET A 571 -11.37 6.28 11.06
C MET A 571 -10.07 6.06 10.28
N TRP A 572 -10.07 6.60 9.06
CA TRP A 572 -8.95 6.67 8.14
C TRP A 572 -8.69 8.14 7.77
N LEU A 573 -7.42 8.53 7.67
CA LEU A 573 -7.02 9.92 7.50
C LEU A 573 -6.03 10.04 6.34
N ASN A 574 -6.22 11.05 5.50
CA ASN A 574 -5.38 11.32 4.35
C ASN A 574 -5.11 12.82 4.23
N VAL A 575 -3.83 13.20 4.24
CA VAL A 575 -3.39 14.58 4.04
C VAL A 575 -2.96 14.76 2.60
N PHE A 576 -3.44 15.83 1.98
CA PHE A 576 -3.05 16.25 0.64
C PHE A 576 -2.34 17.59 0.77
N ASP A 577 -1.01 17.57 0.84
CA ASP A 577 -0.18 18.75 0.65
C ASP A 577 -0.13 19.02 -0.86
N HIS A 578 -0.74 20.12 -1.31
CA HIS A 578 -0.81 20.59 -2.70
C HIS A 578 -0.96 19.52 -3.81
N THR A 579 -1.73 18.45 -3.55
CA THR A 579 -1.90 17.34 -4.50
C THR A 579 -3.35 16.94 -4.79
N GLN A 580 -3.60 16.56 -6.04
CA GLN A 580 -4.91 16.07 -6.49
C GLN A 580 -5.24 14.70 -5.91
N THR A 581 -4.32 13.74 -6.06
CA THR A 581 -4.59 12.34 -5.74
C THR A 581 -3.53 11.70 -4.84
N ARG A 582 -2.33 12.28 -4.70
CA ARG A 582 -1.17 11.63 -4.08
C ARG A 582 -1.03 11.92 -2.59
N HIS A 583 -2.15 11.77 -1.88
CA HIS A 583 -2.22 11.96 -0.43
C HIS A 583 -1.38 10.96 0.35
N THR A 584 -1.03 11.32 1.57
CA THR A 584 -0.50 10.38 2.57
C THR A 584 -1.58 9.40 3.02
N ARG A 585 -1.17 8.28 3.63
CA ARG A 585 -2.03 7.21 4.14
C ARG A 585 -1.41 6.55 5.36
N HIS A 586 -2.22 5.81 6.11
CA HIS A 586 -1.76 4.98 7.22
C HIS A 586 -2.36 3.57 7.09
N GLN A 587 -1.79 2.60 7.80
CA GLN A 587 -2.13 1.18 7.63
C GLN A 587 -3.09 0.64 8.68
N ARG A 588 -3.17 1.30 9.84
CA ARG A 588 -3.88 0.82 11.02
C ARG A 588 -5.07 1.74 11.30
N PRO A 589 -6.30 1.23 11.34
CA PRO A 589 -7.46 2.06 11.60
C PRO A 589 -7.43 2.64 13.02
N VAL A 590 -7.92 3.87 13.18
CA VAL A 590 -8.22 4.43 14.50
C VAL A 590 -9.62 3.98 14.90
N ARG A 591 -9.74 3.27 16.01
CA ARG A 591 -11.04 2.84 16.54
C ARG A 591 -11.76 4.04 17.14
N LEU A 592 -13.03 4.23 16.80
CA LEU A 592 -13.88 5.29 17.36
C LEU A 592 -14.83 4.68 18.39
N VAL A 593 -14.88 5.27 19.58
CA VAL A 593 -15.77 4.83 20.66
C VAL A 593 -16.55 6.03 21.19
N VAL A 594 -17.86 6.03 20.96
CA VAL A 594 -18.78 7.02 21.53
C VAL A 594 -19.14 6.59 22.95
N LYS A 595 -19.06 7.53 23.91
CA LYS A 595 -19.43 7.32 25.31
C LYS A 595 -20.53 8.28 25.74
N ASP A 596 -21.50 7.76 26.48
CA ASP A 596 -22.58 8.55 27.08
C ASP A 596 -22.08 9.64 28.05
#